data_AF-A0A2V7BW89-F1
#
_entry.id   AF-A0A2V7BW89-F1
#
_cell.length_a   1.000
_cell.length_b   1.000
_cell.length_c   1.000
_cell.angle_alpha   90.00
_cell.angle_beta   90.00
_cell.angle_gamma   90.00
#
_symmetry.space_group_name_H-M   'P 1'
#
loop_
_entity.id
_entity.type
_entity.pdbx_description
1 polymer ?
#
loop_
_entity_poly.entity_id
_entity_poly.type
_entity_poly.pdbx_seq_one_letter_code
_entity_poly.pdbx_strand_id
1 'polypeptide(L)'
;MYRERSILKAYVLGRAFEAGYQWVVGHAKEGASVGLNLRFGAELRRRHANWSGTGDPYRFYVLKLRLTSLFPLATPAAADPGRRPAR
;
A
#
# COMPACT_ATOMS: atom_id res chain seq x y z
N MET A 1 -8.29 -8.07 -12.43
CA MET A 1 -7.68 -8.94 -11.39
C MET A 1 -6.97 -8.22 -10.23
N TYR A 2 -6.69 -6.90 -10.29
CA TYR A 2 -5.97 -6.18 -9.21
C TYR A 2 -6.88 -5.59 -8.10
N ARG A 3 -8.19 -5.49 -8.31
CA ARG A 3 -9.12 -4.77 -7.42
C ARG A 3 -9.44 -5.53 -6.12
N GLU A 4 -9.72 -6.83 -6.22
CA GLU A 4 -10.10 -7.68 -5.08
C GLU A 4 -8.98 -7.81 -4.04
N ARG A 5 -7.73 -8.00 -4.50
CA ARG A 5 -6.56 -8.09 -3.60
C ARG A 5 -6.31 -6.79 -2.83
N SER A 6 -6.59 -5.64 -3.45
CA SER A 6 -6.53 -4.34 -2.76
C SER A 6 -7.62 -4.20 -1.71
N ILE A 7 -8.85 -4.66 -1.98
CA ILE A 7 -9.94 -4.61 -1.00
C ILE A 7 -9.60 -5.44 0.23
N LEU A 8 -9.15 -6.69 0.04
CA LEU A 8 -8.76 -7.55 1.16
C LEU A 8 -7.59 -6.95 1.96
N LYS A 9 -6.57 -6.40 1.27
CA LYS A 9 -5.45 -5.74 1.96
C LYS A 9 -5.92 -4.55 2.77
N ALA A 10 -6.77 -3.68 2.21
CA ALA A 10 -7.32 -2.53 2.92
C ALA A 10 -8.11 -2.95 4.17
N TYR A 11 -8.96 -3.98 4.05
CA TYR A 11 -9.68 -4.54 5.19
C TYR A 11 -8.74 -5.02 6.30
N VAL A 12 -7.71 -5.81 5.96
CA VAL A 12 -6.74 -6.31 6.95
C VAL A 12 -5.97 -5.17 7.62
N LEU A 13 -5.54 -4.16 6.86
CA LEU A 13 -4.85 -2.99 7.42
C LEU A 13 -5.78 -2.18 8.35
N GLY A 14 -7.07 -2.06 8.01
CA GLY A 14 -8.08 -1.44 8.87
C GLY A 14 -8.25 -2.18 10.18
N ARG A 15 -8.38 -3.52 10.14
CA ARG A 15 -8.47 -4.36 11.36
C ARG A 15 -7.22 -4.27 12.23
N ALA A 16 -6.03 -4.22 11.63
CA ALA A 16 -4.79 -4.04 12.36
C ALA A 16 -4.74 -2.65 13.04
N PHE A 17 -5.18 -1.61 12.36
CA PHE A 17 -5.25 -0.27 12.93
C PHE A 17 -6.24 -0.20 14.10
N GLU A 18 -7.45 -0.76 13.95
CA GLU A 18 -8.47 -0.82 15.02
C GLU A 18 -7.99 -1.60 16.25
N ALA A 19 -7.16 -2.61 16.05
CA ALA A 19 -6.54 -3.37 17.13
C ALA A 19 -5.35 -2.64 17.81
N GLY A 20 -5.03 -1.41 17.39
CA GLY A 20 -3.98 -0.58 17.99
C GLY A 20 -2.56 -0.86 17.47
N TYR A 21 -2.41 -1.64 16.40
CA TYR A 21 -1.11 -1.83 15.79
C TYR A 21 -0.65 -0.55 15.08
N GLN A 22 0.65 -0.26 15.20
CA GLN A 22 1.27 0.91 14.57
C GLN A 22 1.96 0.58 13.25
N TRP A 23 2.33 -0.69 13.04
CA TRP A 23 3.14 -1.14 11.92
C TRP A 23 2.67 -2.51 11.42
N VAL A 24 2.76 -2.71 10.11
CA VAL A 24 2.68 -4.03 9.47
C VAL A 24 4.00 -4.26 8.75
N VAL A 25 4.64 -5.40 9.03
CA VAL A 25 5.89 -5.80 8.40
C VAL A 25 5.72 -7.17 7.75
N GLY A 26 6.53 -7.45 6.73
CA GLY A 26 6.54 -8.77 6.13
C GLY A 26 7.47 -8.88 4.94
N HIS A 27 7.49 -10.07 4.35
CA HIS A 27 8.24 -10.36 3.14
C HIS A 27 7.27 -10.57 1.98
N ALA A 28 7.47 -9.85 0.89
CA ALA A 28 6.66 -9.96 -0.32
C ALA A 28 7.52 -10.49 -1.46
N LYS A 29 7.03 -11.52 -2.16
CA LYS A 29 7.64 -12.00 -3.41
C LYS A 29 7.75 -10.83 -4.40
N GLU A 30 8.92 -10.64 -5.00
CA GLU A 30 9.14 -9.56 -5.97
C GLU A 30 8.13 -9.67 -7.14
N GLY A 31 7.68 -8.53 -7.66
CA GLY A 31 6.60 -8.43 -8.64
C GLY A 31 5.30 -7.92 -8.03
N ALA A 32 4.16 -8.54 -8.39
CA ALA A 32 2.83 -8.02 -8.06
C ALA A 32 2.56 -7.86 -6.55
N SER A 33 3.16 -8.72 -5.70
CA SER A 33 2.97 -8.64 -4.24
C SER A 33 3.69 -7.42 -3.65
N VAL A 34 4.92 -7.13 -4.09
CA VAL A 34 5.62 -5.88 -3.77
C VAL A 34 4.82 -4.67 -4.25
N GLY A 35 4.33 -4.71 -5.50
CA GLY A 35 3.52 -3.64 -6.08
C GLY A 35 2.24 -3.36 -5.29
N LEU A 36 1.58 -4.38 -4.74
CA LEU A 36 0.42 -4.20 -3.87
C LEU A 36 0.79 -3.47 -2.58
N ASN A 37 1.86 -3.87 -1.89
CA ASN A 37 2.26 -3.24 -0.63
C ASN A 37 2.71 -1.78 -0.83
N LEU A 38 3.41 -1.47 -1.93
CA LEU A 38 3.78 -0.11 -2.30
C LEU A 38 2.56 0.82 -2.45
N ARG A 39 1.45 0.34 -3.02
CA ARG A 39 0.21 1.12 -3.17
C ARG A 39 -0.42 1.55 -1.84
N PHE A 40 -0.14 0.82 -0.78
CA PHE A 40 -0.56 1.17 0.59
C PHE A 40 0.53 1.92 1.37
N GLY A 41 1.57 2.42 0.68
CA GLY A 41 2.63 3.23 1.28
C GLY A 41 3.68 2.42 2.04
N ALA A 42 3.85 1.13 1.73
CA ALA A 42 4.92 0.34 2.32
C ALA A 42 6.29 0.84 1.84
N GLU A 43 7.25 0.93 2.76
CA GLU A 43 8.65 1.15 2.48
C GLU A 43 9.34 -0.20 2.24
N LEU A 44 10.01 -0.34 1.10
CA LEU A 44 10.80 -1.54 0.80
C LEU A 44 12.18 -1.44 1.45
N ARG A 45 12.61 -2.57 2.00
CA ARG A 45 13.89 -2.72 2.71
C ARG A 45 14.70 -3.83 2.03
N ARG A 46 15.45 -4.59 2.84
CA ARG A 46 16.36 -5.66 2.40
C ARG A 46 15.68 -6.63 1.43
N ARG A 47 16.42 -7.01 0.40
CA ARG A 47 16.08 -8.08 -0.53
C ARG A 47 16.61 -9.41 0.00
N HIS A 48 15.83 -10.48 -0.14
CA HIS A 48 16.16 -11.83 0.29
C HIS A 48 15.99 -12.78 -0.89
N ALA A 49 17.05 -13.47 -1.31
CA ALA A 49 17.05 -14.25 -2.55
C ALA A 49 16.26 -15.57 -2.49
N ASN A 50 16.05 -16.13 -1.29
CA ASN A 50 15.33 -17.39 -1.11
C ASN A 50 14.64 -17.43 0.26
N TRP A 51 13.82 -16.43 0.56
CA TRP A 51 13.21 -16.30 1.89
C TRP A 51 12.21 -17.42 2.21
N SER A 52 11.47 -17.90 1.21
CA SER A 52 10.44 -18.95 1.35
C SER A 52 10.92 -20.36 0.98
N GLY A 53 12.19 -20.55 0.64
CA GLY A 53 12.72 -21.84 0.18
C GLY A 53 12.41 -22.20 -1.28
N THR A 54 11.75 -21.32 -2.05
CA THR A 54 11.34 -21.59 -3.45
C THR A 54 12.36 -21.13 -4.50
N GLY A 55 13.46 -20.47 -4.10
CA GLY A 55 14.43 -19.82 -4.99
C GLY A 55 13.99 -18.46 -5.51
N ASP A 56 12.78 -18.01 -5.16
CA ASP A 56 12.26 -16.71 -5.58
C ASP A 56 12.79 -15.57 -4.69
N PRO A 57 13.06 -14.38 -5.26
CA PRO A 57 13.43 -13.21 -4.49
C PRO A 57 12.22 -12.57 -3.79
N TYR A 58 12.43 -12.16 -2.55
CA TYR A 58 11.47 -11.44 -1.71
C TYR A 58 12.06 -10.10 -1.25
N ARG A 59 11.17 -9.13 -0.99
CA ARG A 59 11.50 -7.86 -0.34
C ARG A 59 10.87 -7.81 1.03
N PHE A 60 11.68 -7.53 2.05
CA PHE A 60 11.16 -7.08 3.34
C PHE A 60 10.52 -5.70 3.15
N TYR A 61 9.35 -5.48 3.74
CA TYR A 61 8.66 -4.21 3.70
C TYR A 61 8.14 -3.82 5.08
N VAL A 62 7.98 -2.51 5.25
CA VAL A 62 7.45 -1.89 6.47
C VAL A 62 6.36 -0.91 6.10
N LEU A 63 5.17 -1.05 6.68
CA LEU A 63 4.03 -0.17 6.45
C LEU A 63 3.60 0.42 7.78
N LYS A 64 3.64 1.76 7.89
CA LYS A 64 3.15 2.47 9.08
C LYS A 64 1.65 2.69 8.96
N LEU A 65 0.90 2.24 9.96
CA LEU A 65 -0.55 2.43 9.99
C LEU A 65 -0.86 3.84 10.48
N ARG A 66 -1.40 4.68 9.59
CA ARG A 66 -1.89 6.03 9.86
C ARG A 66 -3.28 6.21 9.24
N LEU A 67 -4.11 7.10 9.78
CA LEU A 67 -5.45 7.38 9.23
C LEU A 67 -5.44 7.65 7.71
N THR A 68 -4.40 8.34 7.21
CA THR A 68 -4.23 8.66 5.78
C THR A 68 -3.78 7.50 4.91
N SER A 69 -3.25 6.42 5.49
CA SER A 69 -2.78 5.24 4.74
C SER A 69 -3.86 4.20 4.44
N LEU A 70 -5.02 4.31 5.13
CA LEU A 70 -6.15 3.39 5.00
C LEU A 70 -7.09 3.77 3.85
N PHE A 71 -7.07 5.04 3.45
CA PHE A 71 -7.77 5.55 2.28
C PHE A 71 -6.75 6.31 1.44
N PRO A 72 -6.27 5.79 0.31
CA PRO A 72 -5.62 6.65 -0.65
C PRO A 72 -6.67 7.67 -1.09
N LEU A 73 -6.60 8.88 -0.53
CA LEU A 73 -7.33 10.02 -1.03
C LEU A 73 -6.88 10.17 -2.49
N ALA A 74 -7.75 9.80 -3.43
CA ALA A 74 -7.76 10.49 -4.70
C ALA A 74 -8.04 11.95 -4.33
N THR A 75 -7.00 12.78 -4.25
CA THR A 75 -7.18 14.22 -4.21
C THR A 75 -8.00 14.57 -5.45
N PRO A 76 -9.25 15.04 -5.34
CA PRO A 76 -9.83 15.72 -6.48
C PRO A 76 -8.92 16.92 -6.70
N ALA A 77 -8.36 17.05 -7.90
CA ALA A 77 -7.70 18.27 -8.31
C ALA A 77 -8.63 19.42 -7.90
N ALA A 78 -8.13 20.31 -7.04
CA ALA A 78 -8.89 21.46 -6.60
C ALA A 78 -9.43 22.13 -7.87
N ALA A 79 -10.76 22.17 -8.01
CA ALA A 79 -11.39 22.93 -9.06
C ALA A 79 -10.88 24.37 -8.88
N ASP A 80 -10.08 24.84 -9.83
CA ASP A 80 -9.62 26.22 -9.87
C ASP A 80 -10.87 27.13 -9.96
N PRO A 81 -11.22 27.87 -8.90
CA PRO A 81 -12.40 28.72 -8.91
C PRO A 81 -12.21 29.95 -9.81
N GLY A 82 -11.03 30.14 -10.42
CA GLY A 82 -10.65 31.33 -11.17
C GLY A 82 -10.95 31.33 -12.67
N ARG A 83 -11.28 30.18 -13.29
CA ARG A 83 -11.46 30.14 -14.76
C ARG A 83 -12.91 30.45 -15.17
N ARG A 84 -13.24 31.74 -15.29
CA ARG A 84 -14.44 32.16 -16.03
C ARG A 84 -14.32 31.72 -17.50
N PRO A 85 -15.39 31.19 -18.13
CA PRO A 85 -15.40 31.00 -19.57
C PRO A 85 -15.34 32.35 -20.28
N ALA A 86 -14.49 32.45 -21.30
CA ALA A 86 -14.48 33.59 -22.21
C ALA A 86 -15.87 33.70 -22.86
N ARG A 87 -16.38 34.93 -22.94
CA ARG A 87 -17.61 35.26 -23.67
C ARG A 87 -17.45 35.02 -25.16
#